data_AF-A0A3N2KA28-F1
#
_entry.id   AF-A0A3N2KA28-F1
#
_cell.length_a   1.000
_cell.length_b   1.000
_cell.length_c   1.000
_cell.angle_alpha   90.00
_cell.angle_beta   90.00
_cell.angle_gamma   90.00
#
_symmetry.space_group_name_H-M   'P 1'
#
loop_
_entity.id
_entity.type
_entity.pdbx_description
1 polymer ?
#
loop_
_entity_poly.entity_id
_entity_poly.type
_entity_poly.pdbx_seq_one_letter_code
_entity_poly.pdbx_strand_id
1 'polypeptide(L)'
;MIIKKRPIITWLLNPDTSGFQEGLTFAAPQNRENYEILNEELKHLKEIRAMKPKWGLPELVMPSFERVMEKSAPAFEKIMPDLFKEFSETDECGILILRNNETLVYGFGDNQLNIWFFNEQNGHSMFHFSAGYEFVDGQPKLLMTDSILYDDNLLAGTIQHRIDEIGIRLRFIAVYLAVKKYIKVETLIIPQGTFTAVAGTPLEYVEKKKVINQCGQEVIVMDSKWFKKIINDNDIPVRGFFRMQNKKNPEGVWYKELIFVDPFIRHGYHRNAKIEDDI
;
A
#
# COMPACT_ATOMS: atom_id res chain seq x y z
N MET A 1 10.64 -13.24 0.48
CA MET A 1 10.83 -11.97 -0.25
C MET A 1 12.15 -11.36 0.17
N ILE A 2 12.97 -10.96 -0.79
CA ILE A 2 14.26 -10.31 -0.53
C ILE A 2 14.14 -8.87 -1.02
N ILE A 3 14.39 -7.92 -0.13
CA ILE A 3 14.48 -6.50 -0.50
C ILE A 3 15.92 -6.26 -0.91
N LYS A 4 16.19 -6.30 -2.21
CA LYS A 4 17.54 -6.08 -2.74
C LYS A 4 17.97 -4.63 -2.51
N LYS A 5 19.28 -4.38 -2.56
CA LYS A 5 19.87 -3.04 -2.60
C LYS A 5 19.25 -2.23 -3.76
N ARG A 6 18.88 -0.99 -3.47
CA ARG A 6 18.28 -0.05 -4.44
C ARG A 6 19.09 1.25 -4.45
N PRO A 7 19.87 1.52 -5.52
CA PRO A 7 20.61 2.76 -5.68
C PRO A 7 19.78 4.03 -5.43
N ILE A 8 18.54 4.09 -5.93
CA ILE A 8 17.65 5.25 -5.73
C ILE A 8 17.39 5.55 -4.25
N ILE A 9 17.09 4.52 -3.45
CA ILE A 9 16.84 4.67 -2.02
C ILE A 9 18.10 5.12 -1.29
N THR A 10 19.24 4.49 -1.62
CA THR A 10 20.54 4.87 -1.05
C THR A 10 20.84 6.33 -1.37
N TRP A 11 20.56 6.78 -2.58
CA TRP A 11 20.82 8.14 -3.02
C TRP A 11 19.94 9.17 -2.31
N LEU A 12 18.62 8.93 -2.22
CA LEU A 12 17.67 9.85 -1.61
C LEU A 12 17.92 10.05 -0.11
N LEU A 13 18.29 8.98 0.60
CA LEU A 13 18.50 9.02 2.05
C LEU A 13 19.91 9.48 2.46
N ASN A 14 20.80 9.73 1.50
CA ASN A 14 22.14 10.28 1.75
C ASN A 14 22.30 11.59 0.95
N PRO A 15 21.65 12.70 1.35
CA PRO A 15 21.59 13.94 0.56
C PRO A 15 22.95 14.60 0.31
N ASP A 16 23.94 14.31 1.15
CA ASP A 16 25.28 14.88 1.05
C ASP A 16 26.16 14.18 -0.02
N THR A 17 25.73 13.04 -0.56
CA THR A 17 26.41 12.39 -1.71
C THR A 17 26.35 13.31 -2.93
N SER A 18 27.50 13.63 -3.51
CA SER A 18 27.59 14.45 -4.71
C SER A 18 27.13 13.69 -5.96
N GLY A 19 26.40 14.36 -6.85
CA GLY A 19 25.97 13.76 -8.12
C GLY A 19 24.92 12.66 -7.95
N PHE A 20 24.87 11.73 -8.89
CA PHE A 20 23.98 10.57 -8.85
C PHE A 20 24.70 9.35 -8.28
N GLN A 21 23.98 8.52 -7.53
CA GLN A 21 24.50 7.27 -6.98
C GLN A 21 24.82 6.29 -8.12
N GLU A 22 25.95 5.60 -8.02
CA GLU A 22 26.29 4.50 -8.93
C GLU A 22 25.17 3.45 -8.94
N GLY A 23 24.77 3.03 -10.15
CA GLY A 23 23.65 2.12 -10.37
C GLY A 23 22.31 2.82 -10.60
N LEU A 24 22.21 4.14 -10.47
CA LEU A 24 21.06 4.90 -10.96
C LEU A 24 21.21 5.13 -12.47
N THR A 25 20.24 4.68 -13.26
CA THR A 25 20.29 4.78 -14.73
C THR A 25 18.89 4.90 -15.33
N PHE A 26 18.79 5.07 -16.64
CA PHE A 26 17.53 5.20 -17.38
C PHE A 26 17.14 3.89 -18.05
N ALA A 27 15.85 3.60 -18.09
CA ALA A 27 15.31 2.72 -19.13
C ALA A 27 15.64 3.34 -20.50
N ALA A 28 15.97 2.51 -21.50
CA ALA A 28 16.44 3.02 -22.79
C ALA A 28 15.26 3.48 -23.66
N PRO A 29 14.97 4.80 -23.76
CA PRO A 29 13.84 5.27 -24.55
C PRO A 29 14.07 5.05 -26.04
N GLN A 30 13.01 5.09 -26.84
CA GLN A 30 13.09 4.92 -28.30
C GLN A 30 13.86 6.04 -29.00
N ASN A 31 13.84 7.26 -28.44
CA ASN A 31 14.41 8.44 -29.08
C ASN A 31 15.17 9.32 -28.09
N ARG A 32 16.00 10.22 -28.64
CA ARG A 32 16.86 11.13 -27.88
C ARG A 32 16.06 12.18 -27.09
N GLU A 33 14.93 12.65 -27.61
CA GLU A 33 14.08 13.62 -26.93
C GLU A 33 13.55 13.06 -25.60
N ASN A 34 13.06 11.82 -25.61
CA ASN A 34 12.61 11.12 -24.41
C ASN A 34 13.76 10.89 -23.42
N TYR A 35 14.98 10.64 -23.90
CA TYR A 35 16.15 10.56 -23.02
C TYR A 35 16.42 11.90 -22.32
N GLU A 36 16.34 13.00 -23.07
CA GLU A 36 16.52 14.35 -22.52
C GLU A 36 15.43 14.69 -21.50
N ILE A 37 14.16 14.35 -21.78
CA ILE A 37 13.04 14.49 -20.83
C ILE A 37 13.30 13.72 -19.53
N LEU A 38 13.65 12.44 -19.62
CA LEU A 38 13.93 11.64 -18.42
C LEU A 38 15.11 12.21 -17.62
N ASN A 39 16.13 12.74 -18.30
CA ASN A 39 17.27 13.36 -17.64
C ASN A 39 16.87 14.65 -16.91
N GLU A 40 16.00 15.48 -17.49
CA GLU A 40 15.47 16.67 -16.79
C GLU A 40 14.61 16.28 -15.58
N GLU A 41 13.75 15.27 -15.69
CA GLU A 41 12.95 14.77 -14.56
C GLU A 41 13.81 14.24 -13.42
N LEU A 42 14.93 13.58 -13.73
CA LEU A 42 15.85 13.07 -12.71
C LEU A 42 16.69 14.20 -12.07
N LYS A 43 17.01 15.26 -12.84
CA LYS A 43 17.60 16.50 -12.28
C LYS A 43 16.61 17.21 -11.36
N HIS A 44 15.34 17.26 -11.72
CA HIS A 44 14.31 17.83 -10.86
C HIS A 44 14.21 17.08 -9.53
N LEU A 45 14.23 15.73 -9.55
CA LEU A 45 14.30 14.94 -8.31
C LEU A 45 15.59 15.23 -7.50
N LYS A 46 16.72 15.50 -8.17
CA LYS A 46 17.97 15.90 -7.51
C LYS A 46 17.85 17.26 -6.82
N GLU A 47 17.15 18.21 -7.43
CA GLU A 47 16.86 19.52 -6.83
C GLU A 47 15.98 19.35 -5.59
N ILE A 48 14.92 18.53 -5.68
CA ILE A 48 14.07 18.18 -4.54
C ILE A 48 14.89 17.55 -3.43
N ARG A 49 15.75 16.58 -3.75
CA ARG A 49 16.67 15.96 -2.78
C ARG A 49 17.57 16.99 -2.09
N ALA A 50 18.02 18.03 -2.80
CA ALA A 50 18.86 19.08 -2.23
C ALA A 50 18.10 19.94 -1.20
N MET A 51 16.77 20.00 -1.27
CA MET A 51 15.91 20.64 -0.26
C MET A 51 15.79 19.83 1.04
N LYS A 52 16.35 18.61 1.10
CA LYS A 52 16.34 17.71 2.26
C LYS A 52 14.93 17.42 2.81
N PRO A 53 13.97 17.00 1.97
CA PRO A 53 12.63 16.64 2.43
C PRO A 53 12.68 15.43 3.37
N LYS A 54 11.65 15.30 4.21
CA LYS A 54 11.55 14.22 5.20
C LYS A 54 10.98 12.95 4.56
N TRP A 55 11.76 12.31 3.68
CA TRP A 55 11.37 11.08 2.97
C TRP A 55 10.90 9.93 3.88
N GLY A 56 11.30 9.94 5.16
CA GLY A 56 11.04 8.84 6.07
C GLY A 56 11.84 7.58 5.72
N LEU A 57 11.49 6.47 6.36
CA LEU A 57 12.03 5.16 5.98
C LEU A 57 11.29 4.64 4.74
N PRO A 58 11.95 3.90 3.84
CA PRO A 58 11.27 3.20 2.77
C PRO A 58 10.21 2.25 3.32
N GLU A 59 9.07 2.21 2.65
CA GLU A 59 7.93 1.41 3.07
C GLU A 59 7.60 0.33 2.06
N LEU A 60 7.76 -0.92 2.48
CA LEU A 60 7.40 -2.11 1.73
C LEU A 60 5.90 -2.39 1.87
N VAL A 61 5.18 -2.25 0.77
CA VAL A 61 3.74 -2.48 0.75
C VAL A 61 3.45 -3.97 0.56
N MET A 62 2.82 -4.60 1.56
CA MET A 62 2.52 -6.04 1.51
C MET A 62 1.19 -6.33 0.79
N PRO A 63 1.05 -7.54 0.22
CA PRO A 63 -0.19 -8.01 -0.40
C PRO A 63 -1.47 -7.79 0.42
N SER A 64 -1.38 -8.03 1.71
CA SER A 64 -2.46 -7.91 2.68
C SER A 64 -2.86 -6.45 2.89
N PHE A 65 -1.90 -5.53 2.82
CA PHE A 65 -2.14 -4.10 2.89
C PHE A 65 -2.79 -3.57 1.59
N GLU A 66 -2.29 -3.99 0.42
CA GLU A 66 -2.91 -3.66 -0.88
C GLU A 66 -4.39 -4.07 -0.91
N ARG A 67 -4.74 -5.26 -0.39
CA ARG A 67 -6.14 -5.69 -0.27
C ARG A 67 -7.00 -4.79 0.64
N VAL A 68 -6.42 -4.18 1.66
CA VAL A 68 -7.13 -3.20 2.51
C VAL A 68 -7.32 -1.89 1.74
N MET A 69 -6.28 -1.44 1.02
CA MET A 69 -6.36 -0.26 0.16
C MET A 69 -7.46 -0.41 -0.89
N GLU A 70 -7.48 -1.51 -1.64
CA GLU A 70 -8.51 -1.80 -2.66
C GLU A 70 -9.92 -1.73 -2.09
N LYS A 71 -10.14 -2.30 -0.89
CA LYS A 71 -11.45 -2.28 -0.24
C LYS A 71 -11.85 -0.92 0.30
N SER A 72 -10.88 -0.11 0.69
CA SER A 72 -11.11 1.20 1.30
C SER A 72 -11.19 2.31 0.25
N ALA A 73 -10.61 2.11 -0.93
CA ALA A 73 -10.55 3.11 -1.99
C ALA A 73 -11.92 3.74 -2.32
N PRO A 74 -13.04 2.99 -2.46
CA PRO A 74 -14.35 3.60 -2.73
C PRO A 74 -14.83 4.56 -1.64
N ALA A 75 -14.44 4.35 -0.38
CA ALA A 75 -14.78 5.25 0.72
C ALA A 75 -14.04 6.59 0.62
N PHE A 76 -12.87 6.61 -0.01
CA PHE A 76 -12.05 7.80 -0.18
C PHE A 76 -12.36 8.60 -1.44
N GLU A 77 -13.05 8.03 -2.44
CA GLU A 77 -13.32 8.71 -3.71
C GLU A 77 -13.99 10.09 -3.54
N LYS A 78 -14.96 10.18 -2.63
CA LYS A 78 -15.71 11.43 -2.39
C LYS A 78 -14.90 12.52 -1.71
N ILE A 79 -13.85 12.14 -0.98
CA ILE A 79 -12.99 13.06 -0.24
C ILE A 79 -11.61 13.19 -0.89
N MET A 80 -11.41 12.60 -2.07
CA MET A 80 -10.11 12.56 -2.73
C MET A 80 -9.53 13.97 -2.99
N PRO A 81 -10.30 14.96 -3.48
CA PRO A 81 -9.77 16.31 -3.66
C PRO A 81 -9.28 16.93 -2.34
N ASP A 82 -10.02 16.72 -1.24
CA ASP A 82 -9.66 17.23 0.08
C ASP A 82 -8.39 16.54 0.62
N LEU A 83 -8.28 15.22 0.43
CA LEU A 83 -7.07 14.46 0.80
C LEU A 83 -5.84 14.95 0.03
N PHE A 84 -5.97 15.19 -1.28
CA PHE A 84 -4.87 15.72 -2.09
C PHE A 84 -4.42 17.09 -1.60
N LYS A 85 -5.38 18.00 -1.34
CA LYS A 85 -5.08 19.32 -0.79
C LYS A 85 -4.38 19.21 0.57
N GLU A 86 -4.90 18.37 1.45
CA GLU A 86 -4.31 18.15 2.77
C GLU A 86 -2.86 17.65 2.67
N PHE A 87 -2.61 16.61 1.85
CA PHE A 87 -1.27 16.05 1.66
C PHE A 87 -0.31 17.05 1.02
N SER A 88 -0.78 17.94 0.15
CA SER A 88 -0.01 19.06 -0.38
C SER A 88 0.28 20.14 0.67
N GLU A 89 -0.65 20.46 1.55
CA GLU A 89 -0.41 21.43 2.64
C GLU A 89 0.61 20.94 3.67
N THR A 90 0.76 19.62 3.81
CA THR A 90 1.72 18.98 4.72
C THR A 90 3.00 18.51 4.03
N ASP A 91 3.20 18.81 2.75
CA ASP A 91 4.34 18.38 1.93
C ASP A 91 4.64 16.87 2.08
N GLU A 92 3.58 16.04 2.07
CA GLU A 92 3.73 14.59 2.26
C GLU A 92 4.63 13.99 1.19
N CYS A 93 5.63 13.22 1.60
CA CYS A 93 6.57 12.59 0.68
C CYS A 93 7.05 11.26 1.22
N GLY A 94 7.52 10.39 0.34
CA GLY A 94 8.05 9.11 0.77
C GLY A 94 8.53 8.21 -0.34
N ILE A 95 8.94 7.02 0.08
CA ILE A 95 9.52 5.99 -0.78
C ILE A 95 8.75 4.69 -0.54
N LEU A 96 8.04 4.21 -1.56
CA LEU A 96 7.36 2.92 -1.54
C LEU A 96 8.15 1.87 -2.28
N ILE A 97 8.33 0.73 -1.65
CA ILE A 97 8.81 -0.50 -2.27
C ILE A 97 7.58 -1.36 -2.57
N LEU A 98 7.34 -1.58 -3.86
CA LEU A 98 6.24 -2.44 -4.31
C LEU A 98 6.75 -3.83 -4.69
N ARG A 99 5.80 -4.71 -5.03
CA ARG A 99 6.11 -6.01 -5.62
C ARG A 99 6.84 -5.82 -6.96
N ASN A 100 7.36 -6.92 -7.53
CA ASN A 100 8.04 -6.92 -8.83
C ASN A 100 9.31 -6.05 -8.93
N ASN A 101 9.97 -5.80 -7.80
CA ASN A 101 11.17 -4.96 -7.72
C ASN A 101 10.93 -3.51 -8.17
N GLU A 102 9.75 -2.97 -7.92
CA GLU A 102 9.43 -1.59 -8.27
C GLU A 102 9.64 -0.66 -7.07
N THR A 103 10.17 0.54 -7.32
CA THR A 103 10.28 1.64 -6.34
C THR A 103 9.46 2.81 -6.86
N LEU A 104 8.55 3.33 -6.03
CA LEU A 104 7.88 4.60 -6.27
C LEU A 104 8.40 5.61 -5.26
N VAL A 105 8.96 6.70 -5.76
CA VAL A 105 9.25 7.89 -4.95
C VAL A 105 8.10 8.85 -5.20
N TYR A 106 7.53 9.44 -4.15
CA TYR A 106 6.43 10.39 -4.29
C TYR A 106 6.64 11.62 -3.43
N GLY A 107 6.11 12.75 -3.88
CA GLY A 107 6.07 13.99 -3.13
C GLY A 107 4.85 14.81 -3.51
N PHE A 108 4.17 15.36 -2.51
CA PHE A 108 3.16 16.38 -2.68
C PHE A 108 3.80 17.77 -2.55
N GLY A 109 3.37 18.70 -3.41
CA GLY A 109 3.80 20.09 -3.39
C GLY A 109 3.04 20.88 -4.44
N ASP A 110 2.80 22.17 -4.21
CA ASP A 110 2.08 23.06 -5.14
C ASP A 110 0.69 22.53 -5.59
N ASN A 111 -0.04 21.86 -4.69
CA ASN A 111 -1.32 21.16 -4.98
C ASN A 111 -1.20 20.03 -6.02
N GLN A 112 0.00 19.50 -6.22
CA GLN A 112 0.28 18.41 -7.12
C GLN A 112 0.88 17.23 -6.36
N LEU A 113 0.53 16.03 -6.79
CA LEU A 113 1.27 14.81 -6.47
C LEU A 113 2.24 14.56 -7.62
N ASN A 114 3.52 14.36 -7.31
CA ASN A 114 4.53 13.89 -8.26
C ASN A 114 5.03 12.50 -7.85
N ILE A 115 5.25 11.64 -8.84
CA ILE A 115 5.84 10.32 -8.66
C ILE A 115 7.03 10.12 -9.61
N TRP A 116 8.06 9.44 -9.14
CA TRP A 116 9.15 8.92 -9.96
C TRP A 116 9.17 7.39 -9.83
N PHE A 117 9.00 6.72 -10.97
CA PHE A 117 8.90 5.27 -11.01
C PHE A 117 10.22 4.63 -11.45
N PHE A 118 10.68 3.68 -10.65
CA PHE A 118 11.89 2.91 -10.90
C PHE A 118 11.62 1.41 -10.87
N ASN A 119 12.33 0.66 -11.71
CA ASN A 119 12.41 -0.79 -11.64
C ASN A 119 13.83 -1.23 -11.28
N GLU A 120 13.99 -2.17 -10.34
CA GLU A 120 15.31 -2.63 -9.92
C GLU A 120 15.75 -3.86 -10.73
N GLN A 121 16.81 -3.70 -11.53
CA GLN A 121 17.35 -4.75 -12.40
C GLN A 121 18.86 -4.83 -12.28
N ASN A 122 19.39 -6.04 -12.07
CA ASN A 122 20.85 -6.28 -12.04
C ASN A 122 21.64 -5.32 -11.13
N GLY A 123 21.07 -4.97 -9.97
CA GLY A 123 21.68 -4.04 -9.01
C GLY A 123 21.55 -2.55 -9.36
N HIS A 124 20.82 -2.22 -10.42
CA HIS A 124 20.54 -0.87 -10.88
C HIS A 124 19.10 -0.46 -10.56
N SER A 125 18.90 0.81 -10.23
CA SER A 125 17.58 1.44 -10.20
C SER A 125 17.35 2.10 -11.57
N MET A 126 16.52 1.46 -12.39
CA MET A 126 16.16 1.91 -13.74
C MET A 126 15.03 2.93 -13.64
N PHE A 127 15.28 4.19 -13.97
CA PHE A 127 14.27 5.23 -14.06
C PHE A 127 13.48 5.10 -15.37
N HIS A 128 12.16 4.94 -15.29
CA HIS A 128 11.31 4.75 -16.46
C HIS A 128 10.53 6.02 -16.82
N PHE A 129 9.92 6.67 -15.83
CA PHE A 129 9.15 7.89 -16.04
C PHE A 129 8.88 8.64 -14.73
N SER A 130 8.58 9.92 -14.88
CA SER A 130 7.94 10.77 -13.89
C SER A 130 6.50 11.04 -14.33
N ALA A 131 5.59 11.17 -13.37
CA ALA A 131 4.20 11.53 -13.63
C ALA A 131 3.62 12.29 -12.45
N GLY A 132 2.58 13.07 -12.68
CA GLY A 132 1.89 13.75 -11.60
C GLY A 132 0.37 13.82 -11.76
N TYR A 133 -0.27 14.24 -10.67
CA TYR A 133 -1.68 14.63 -10.65
C TYR A 133 -1.85 16.01 -10.08
N GLU A 134 -2.67 16.80 -10.75
CA GLU A 134 -3.30 18.00 -10.22
C GLU A 134 -4.82 17.84 -10.25
N PHE A 135 -5.54 18.47 -9.32
CA PHE A 135 -6.99 18.52 -9.37
C PHE A 135 -7.45 19.81 -10.04
N VAL A 136 -8.16 19.69 -11.17
CA VAL A 136 -8.80 20.81 -11.88
C VAL A 136 -10.30 20.56 -11.89
N ASP A 137 -11.08 21.52 -11.38
CA ASP A 137 -12.54 21.42 -11.26
C ASP A 137 -13.03 20.12 -10.57
N GLY A 138 -12.27 19.68 -9.56
CA GLY A 138 -12.58 18.47 -8.79
C GLY A 138 -12.28 17.14 -9.51
N GLN A 139 -11.63 17.19 -10.68
CA GLN A 139 -11.18 16.00 -11.42
C GLN A 139 -9.65 15.90 -11.44
N PRO A 140 -9.08 14.69 -11.29
CA PRO A 140 -7.65 14.49 -11.43
C PRO A 140 -7.23 14.61 -12.89
N LYS A 141 -6.22 15.44 -13.14
CA LYS A 141 -5.60 15.63 -14.45
C LYS A 141 -4.18 15.07 -14.42
N LEU A 142 -3.89 14.15 -15.35
CA LEU A 142 -2.57 13.55 -15.51
C LEU A 142 -1.57 14.57 -16.04
N LEU A 143 -0.43 14.66 -15.37
CA LEU A 143 0.74 15.42 -15.77
C LEU A 143 1.82 14.44 -16.24
N MET A 144 1.93 14.27 -17.54
CA MET A 144 2.98 13.47 -18.19
C MET A 144 3.18 13.99 -19.61
N THR A 145 4.43 13.95 -20.09
CA THR A 145 4.73 14.29 -21.48
C THR A 145 4.26 13.19 -22.43
N ASP A 146 3.48 13.56 -23.44
CA ASP A 146 2.91 12.65 -24.45
C ASP A 146 3.96 11.74 -25.13
N SER A 147 5.15 12.27 -25.43
CA SER A 147 6.22 11.49 -26.08
C SER A 147 6.74 10.34 -25.21
N ILE A 148 6.72 10.50 -23.87
CA ILE A 148 7.02 9.43 -22.91
C ILE A 148 5.88 8.43 -22.86
N LEU A 149 4.62 8.91 -22.85
CA LEU A 149 3.43 8.07 -22.86
C LEU A 149 3.39 7.15 -24.11
N TYR A 150 3.88 7.62 -25.24
CA TYR A 150 3.91 6.88 -26.50
C TYR A 150 5.16 5.99 -26.68
N ASP A 151 6.12 6.02 -25.77
CA ASP A 151 7.36 5.24 -25.87
C ASP A 151 7.19 3.79 -25.43
N ASP A 152 7.21 2.84 -26.37
CA ASP A 152 7.03 1.41 -26.08
C ASP A 152 8.20 0.79 -25.30
N ASN A 153 9.38 1.43 -25.29
CA ASN A 153 10.51 0.94 -24.49
C ASN A 153 10.35 1.32 -23.01
N LEU A 154 9.64 2.40 -22.72
CA LEU A 154 9.41 2.88 -21.36
C LEU A 154 8.15 2.27 -20.74
N LEU A 155 7.08 2.13 -21.54
CA LEU A 155 5.74 1.74 -21.11
C LEU A 155 5.15 0.63 -21.99
N ALA A 156 4.55 -0.38 -21.36
CA ALA A 156 3.95 -1.51 -22.07
C ALA A 156 2.43 -1.35 -22.29
N GLY A 157 1.93 -1.91 -23.39
CA GLY A 157 0.49 -1.96 -23.71
C GLY A 157 -0.01 -0.75 -24.50
N THR A 158 -1.33 -0.67 -24.71
CA THR A 158 -1.96 0.41 -25.47
C THR A 158 -1.86 1.75 -24.73
N ILE A 159 -2.01 2.86 -25.45
CA ILE A 159 -2.01 4.22 -24.86
C ILE A 159 -3.03 4.33 -23.72
N GLN A 160 -4.26 3.86 -23.93
CA GLN A 160 -5.29 3.89 -22.88
C GLN A 160 -4.87 3.07 -21.65
N HIS A 161 -4.33 1.86 -21.87
CA HIS A 161 -3.82 1.03 -20.78
C HIS A 161 -2.71 1.73 -20.00
N ARG A 162 -1.80 2.44 -20.67
CA ARG A 162 -0.73 3.22 -20.01
C ARG A 162 -1.30 4.35 -19.16
N ILE A 163 -2.24 5.13 -19.69
CA ILE A 163 -2.92 6.21 -18.96
C ILE A 163 -3.58 5.64 -17.70
N ASP A 164 -4.32 4.54 -17.85
CA ASP A 164 -5.01 3.90 -16.74
C ASP A 164 -4.03 3.38 -15.68
N GLU A 165 -2.95 2.71 -16.10
CA GLU A 165 -1.92 2.15 -15.22
C GLU A 165 -1.14 3.22 -14.44
N ILE A 166 -0.80 4.35 -15.09
CA ILE A 166 -0.16 5.49 -14.42
C ILE A 166 -1.15 6.15 -13.46
N GLY A 167 -2.40 6.30 -13.87
CA GLY A 167 -3.43 6.86 -13.02
C GLY A 167 -3.75 6.01 -11.79
N ILE A 168 -3.72 4.68 -11.93
CA ILE A 168 -3.81 3.74 -10.81
C ILE A 168 -2.64 3.96 -9.85
N ARG A 169 -1.40 4.12 -10.33
CA ARG A 169 -0.22 4.37 -9.47
C ARG A 169 -0.32 5.68 -8.70
N LEU A 170 -0.78 6.76 -9.34
CA LEU A 170 -0.98 8.05 -8.69
C LEU A 170 -2.09 7.97 -7.62
N ARG A 171 -3.24 7.37 -7.98
CA ARG A 171 -4.34 7.15 -7.02
C ARG A 171 -3.93 6.23 -5.87
N PHE A 172 -3.09 5.24 -6.15
CA PHE A 172 -2.56 4.32 -5.15
C PHE A 172 -1.83 5.06 -4.04
N ILE A 173 -1.01 6.09 -4.35
CA ILE A 173 -0.32 6.91 -3.34
C ILE A 173 -1.33 7.58 -2.39
N ALA A 174 -2.35 8.25 -2.95
CA ALA A 174 -3.35 8.95 -2.15
C ALA A 174 -4.17 7.98 -1.26
N VAL A 175 -4.57 6.83 -1.81
CA VAL A 175 -5.27 5.78 -1.02
C VAL A 175 -4.35 5.19 0.04
N TYR A 176 -3.07 4.96 -0.27
CA TYR A 176 -2.09 4.45 0.68
C TYR A 176 -1.94 5.39 1.88
N LEU A 177 -1.79 6.70 1.63
CA LEU A 177 -1.72 7.72 2.69
C LEU A 177 -3.03 7.81 3.49
N ALA A 178 -4.18 7.77 2.81
CA ALA A 178 -5.48 7.78 3.47
C ALA A 178 -5.68 6.56 4.38
N VAL A 179 -5.33 5.35 3.92
CA VAL A 179 -5.36 4.14 4.76
C VAL A 179 -4.43 4.30 5.95
N LYS A 180 -3.20 4.77 5.74
CA LYS A 180 -2.22 4.98 6.81
C LYS A 180 -2.71 5.98 7.87
N LYS A 181 -3.45 7.00 7.44
CA LYS A 181 -4.02 8.03 8.31
C LYS A 181 -5.26 7.56 9.08
N TYR A 182 -6.22 6.93 8.40
CA TYR A 182 -7.56 6.66 8.95
C TYR A 182 -7.76 5.23 9.46
N ILE A 183 -6.88 4.30 9.11
CA ILE A 183 -7.01 2.89 9.49
C ILE A 183 -5.87 2.54 10.43
N LYS A 184 -6.15 1.69 11.44
CA LYS A 184 -5.12 1.13 12.30
C LYS A 184 -4.23 0.18 11.48
N VAL A 185 -3.06 0.66 11.10
CA VAL A 185 -2.01 -0.11 10.41
C VAL A 185 -1.02 -0.67 11.43
N GLU A 186 -0.54 -1.88 11.21
CA GLU A 186 0.66 -2.36 11.90
C GLU A 186 1.88 -2.11 11.04
N THR A 187 2.90 -1.53 11.66
CA THR A 187 4.21 -1.30 11.03
C THR A 187 5.25 -2.17 11.72
N LEU A 188 6.08 -2.84 10.92
CA LEU A 188 7.22 -3.59 11.41
C LEU A 188 8.49 -3.02 10.78
N ILE A 189 9.39 -2.46 11.60
CA ILE A 189 10.69 -1.97 11.13
C ILE A 189 11.64 -3.17 11.03
N ILE A 190 12.20 -3.41 9.84
CA ILE A 190 13.19 -4.46 9.61
C ILE A 190 14.57 -3.81 9.45
N PRO A 191 15.51 -4.06 10.39
CA PRO A 191 16.88 -3.57 10.26
C PRO A 191 17.62 -4.18 9.07
N GLN A 192 18.69 -3.51 8.63
CA GLN A 192 19.55 -4.02 7.57
C GLN A 192 20.11 -5.41 7.91
N GLY A 193 20.20 -6.29 6.89
CA GLY A 193 20.81 -7.61 7.00
C GLY A 193 20.03 -8.60 7.86
N THR A 194 18.88 -8.18 8.38
CA THR A 194 18.13 -8.96 9.36
C THR A 194 17.07 -9.80 8.67
N PHE A 195 16.99 -11.06 9.11
CA PHE A 195 15.94 -11.99 8.76
C PHE A 195 14.74 -11.71 9.66
N THR A 196 13.58 -11.39 9.05
CA THR A 196 12.36 -11.22 9.83
C THR A 196 11.25 -12.10 9.27
N ALA A 197 10.72 -12.96 10.13
CA ALA A 197 9.50 -13.69 9.84
C ALA A 197 8.33 -12.72 9.99
N VAL A 198 7.76 -12.25 8.88
CA VAL A 198 6.50 -11.51 8.92
C VAL A 198 5.39 -12.54 9.13
N ALA A 199 4.60 -12.36 10.19
CA ALA A 199 3.47 -13.23 10.47
C ALA A 199 2.51 -13.18 9.28
N GLY A 200 2.26 -14.34 8.65
CA GLY A 200 1.19 -14.42 7.66
C GLY A 200 -0.14 -14.12 8.35
N THR A 201 -1.10 -13.58 7.60
CA THR A 201 -2.50 -13.55 8.05
C THR A 201 -2.89 -14.94 8.58
N PRO A 202 -3.51 -15.09 9.76
CA PRO A 202 -3.87 -16.39 10.35
C PRO A 202 -4.80 -17.26 9.50
N LEU A 203 -5.29 -16.75 8.37
CA LEU A 203 -6.35 -17.34 7.55
C LEU A 203 -5.85 -18.14 6.35
N GLU A 204 -4.55 -18.23 6.15
CA GLU A 204 -3.97 -19.20 5.23
C GLU A 204 -2.77 -19.82 5.95
N TYR A 205 -2.65 -21.15 5.92
CA TYR A 205 -1.42 -21.87 6.22
C TYR A 205 -0.36 -21.49 5.17
N VAL A 206 0.04 -20.22 5.15
CA VAL A 206 1.10 -19.70 4.31
C VAL A 206 2.32 -19.70 5.19
N GLU A 207 3.30 -20.52 4.80
CA GLU A 207 4.67 -20.46 5.28
C GLU A 207 5.02 -19.01 5.64
N LYS A 208 5.50 -18.77 6.87
CA LYS A 208 6.01 -17.47 7.33
C LYS A 208 6.68 -16.76 6.16
N LYS A 209 6.09 -15.68 5.63
CA LYS A 209 6.69 -14.98 4.49
C LYS A 209 7.95 -14.30 5.01
N LYS A 210 9.08 -14.94 4.72
CA LYS A 210 10.42 -14.49 5.14
C LYS A 210 10.73 -13.21 4.40
N VAL A 211 10.91 -12.09 5.10
CA VAL A 211 11.44 -10.85 4.50
C VAL A 211 12.91 -10.73 4.93
N ILE A 212 13.79 -10.61 3.93
CA ILE A 212 15.22 -10.37 4.15
C ILE A 212 15.54 -8.98 3.61
N ASN A 213 15.97 -8.08 4.49
CA ASN A 213 16.31 -6.72 4.11
C ASN A 213 17.79 -6.63 3.71
N GLN A 214 18.05 -6.46 2.42
CA GLN A 214 19.38 -6.18 1.85
C GLN A 214 19.46 -4.78 1.24
N CYS A 215 18.49 -3.90 1.54
CA CYS A 215 18.40 -2.57 0.94
C CYS A 215 19.57 -1.66 1.35
N GLY A 216 20.23 -1.97 2.46
CA GLY A 216 21.28 -1.13 3.06
C GLY A 216 20.75 -0.05 3.99
N GLN A 217 19.45 -0.06 4.29
CA GLN A 217 18.73 0.89 5.15
C GLN A 217 17.61 0.14 5.88
N GLU A 218 17.10 0.69 6.97
CA GLU A 218 15.89 0.16 7.62
C GLU A 218 14.68 0.30 6.69
N VAL A 219 13.77 -0.68 6.73
CA VAL A 219 12.56 -0.68 5.91
C VAL A 219 11.35 -0.93 6.80
N ILE A 220 10.29 -0.15 6.63
CA ILE A 220 9.00 -0.40 7.27
C ILE A 220 8.23 -1.39 6.41
N VAL A 221 7.77 -2.49 7.00
CA VAL A 221 6.80 -3.39 6.35
C VAL A 221 5.41 -2.93 6.72
N MET A 222 4.64 -2.57 5.68
CA MET A 222 3.24 -2.18 5.80
C MET A 222 2.38 -3.42 5.59
N ASP A 223 1.87 -3.99 6.68
CA ASP A 223 1.03 -5.18 6.67
C ASP A 223 -0.33 -4.91 7.37
N SER A 224 -1.36 -5.65 6.97
CA SER A 224 -2.69 -5.56 7.57
C SER A 224 -2.89 -6.66 8.61
N LYS A 225 -3.23 -6.23 9.84
CA LYS A 225 -3.74 -7.10 10.91
C LYS A 225 -5.25 -7.35 10.87
N TRP A 226 -5.98 -6.81 9.89
CA TRP A 226 -7.43 -6.94 9.85
C TRP A 226 -7.84 -8.38 9.50
N PHE A 227 -8.18 -9.16 10.53
CA PHE A 227 -8.73 -10.49 10.38
C PHE A 227 -10.13 -10.39 9.79
N LYS A 228 -10.42 -11.14 8.72
CA LYS A 228 -11.79 -11.22 8.17
C LYS A 228 -12.71 -12.08 9.05
N LYS A 229 -12.12 -12.98 9.85
CA LYS A 229 -12.81 -14.04 10.56
C LYS A 229 -12.09 -14.37 11.86
N ILE A 230 -12.82 -14.40 12.95
CA ILE A 230 -12.38 -14.92 14.24
C ILE A 230 -12.74 -16.41 14.26
N ILE A 231 -11.71 -17.24 14.42
CA ILE A 231 -11.80 -18.69 14.50
C ILE A 231 -11.43 -19.09 15.92
N ASN A 232 -12.34 -19.79 16.59
CA ASN A 232 -12.06 -20.45 17.85
C ASN A 232 -12.46 -21.91 17.66
N ASP A 233 -11.50 -22.82 17.55
CA ASP A 233 -11.75 -24.26 17.34
C ASP A 233 -11.77 -25.05 18.66
N ASN A 234 -11.70 -24.37 19.81
CA ASN A 234 -11.77 -25.04 21.10
C ASN A 234 -13.20 -25.48 21.42
N ASP A 235 -13.30 -26.59 22.16
CA ASP A 235 -14.54 -27.00 22.82
C ASP A 235 -14.84 -26.04 23.97
N ILE A 236 -16.00 -25.39 23.92
CA ILE A 236 -16.44 -24.42 24.92
C ILE A 236 -17.48 -25.10 25.82
N PRO A 237 -17.18 -25.35 27.10
CA PRO A 237 -18.17 -25.90 28.03
C PRO A 237 -19.21 -24.84 28.38
N VAL A 238 -20.47 -25.11 28.03
CA VAL A 238 -21.61 -24.23 28.31
C VAL A 238 -22.33 -24.75 29.56
N ARG A 239 -22.42 -23.91 30.60
CA ARG A 239 -23.19 -24.22 31.81
C ARG A 239 -24.68 -24.21 31.47
N GLY A 240 -25.47 -25.04 32.15
CA GLY A 240 -26.92 -25.09 31.96
C GLY A 240 -27.59 -23.77 32.32
N PHE A 241 -28.65 -23.41 31.58
CA PHE A 241 -29.33 -22.12 31.74
C PHE A 241 -30.80 -22.19 31.30
N PHE A 242 -31.60 -21.25 31.81
CA PHE A 242 -32.99 -21.09 31.37
C PHE A 242 -33.07 -20.21 30.12
N ARG A 243 -33.92 -20.56 29.16
CA ARG A 243 -34.23 -19.71 28.00
C ARG A 243 -35.70 -19.84 27.58
N MET A 244 -36.24 -18.78 26.99
CA MET A 244 -37.53 -18.84 26.32
C MET A 244 -37.37 -19.50 24.94
N GLN A 245 -38.08 -20.61 24.72
CA GLN A 245 -38.09 -21.36 23.46
C GLN A 245 -39.43 -21.20 22.76
N ASN A 246 -39.40 -20.94 21.45
CA ASN A 246 -40.62 -20.96 20.64
C ASN A 246 -41.13 -22.40 20.49
N LYS A 247 -42.40 -22.64 20.81
CA LYS A 247 -43.11 -23.90 20.59
C LYS A 247 -44.45 -23.64 19.91
N LYS A 248 -44.99 -24.66 19.23
CA LYS A 248 -46.38 -24.64 18.74
C LYS A 248 -47.27 -25.39 19.71
N ASN A 249 -48.45 -24.85 19.97
CA ASN A 249 -49.49 -25.54 20.72
C ASN A 249 -50.24 -26.55 19.79
N PRO A 250 -51.18 -27.37 20.31
CA PRO A 250 -51.94 -28.33 19.51
C PRO A 250 -52.74 -27.70 18.37
N GLU A 251 -53.15 -26.44 18.50
CA GLU A 251 -53.83 -25.68 17.44
C GLU A 251 -52.87 -25.03 16.42
N GLY A 252 -51.56 -25.25 16.55
CA GLY A 252 -50.53 -24.75 15.63
C GLY A 252 -50.07 -23.30 15.88
N VAL A 253 -50.53 -22.67 16.96
CA VAL A 253 -50.18 -21.30 17.35
C VAL A 253 -48.82 -21.28 18.03
N TRP A 254 -47.96 -20.34 17.64
CA TRP A 254 -46.64 -20.15 18.25
C TRP A 254 -46.77 -19.43 19.60
N TYR A 255 -46.11 -19.97 20.62
CA TYR A 255 -45.93 -19.33 21.92
C TYR A 255 -44.50 -19.53 22.42
N LYS A 256 -44.09 -18.76 23.44
CA LYS A 256 -42.79 -18.90 24.09
C LYS A 256 -42.97 -19.61 25.42
N GLU A 257 -42.20 -20.67 25.64
CA GLU A 257 -42.16 -21.42 26.90
C GLU A 257 -40.77 -21.30 27.52
N LEU A 258 -40.70 -21.12 28.84
CA LEU A 258 -39.43 -21.16 29.55
C LEU A 258 -38.96 -22.61 29.67
N ILE A 259 -37.79 -22.92 29.14
CA ILE A 259 -37.16 -24.24 29.27
C ILE A 259 -35.80 -24.11 29.96
N PHE A 260 -35.36 -25.18 30.62
CA PHE A 260 -33.98 -25.34 31.05
C PHE A 260 -33.20 -26.09 29.98
N VAL A 261 -32.01 -25.59 29.63
CA VAL A 261 -31.07 -26.25 28.73
C VAL A 261 -29.96 -26.85 29.58
N ASP A 262 -29.78 -28.16 29.50
CA ASP A 262 -28.73 -28.87 30.23
C ASP A 262 -27.32 -28.40 29.79
N PRO A 263 -26.30 -28.51 30.66
CA PRO A 263 -24.92 -28.22 30.28
C PRO A 263 -24.48 -29.06 29.07
N PHE A 264 -23.79 -28.44 28.13
CA PHE A 264 -23.30 -29.13 26.93
C PHE A 264 -21.98 -28.54 26.43
N ILE A 265 -21.30 -29.28 25.56
CA ILE A 265 -20.09 -28.80 24.88
C ILE A 265 -20.50 -28.17 23.55
N ARG A 266 -20.16 -26.90 23.36
CA ARG A 266 -20.29 -26.23 22.08
C ARG A 266 -18.94 -26.33 21.35
N HIS A 267 -18.94 -26.99 20.20
CA HIS A 267 -17.80 -26.90 19.29
C HIS A 267 -17.63 -25.47 18.82
N GLY A 268 -16.37 -25.10 18.60
CA GLY A 268 -15.90 -23.78 18.21
C GLY A 268 -16.73 -22.96 17.22
N TYR A 269 -16.37 -21.70 17.01
CA TYR A 269 -17.07 -20.82 16.08
C TYR A 269 -16.17 -20.10 15.10
N HIS A 270 -16.80 -19.85 13.96
CA HIS A 270 -16.29 -19.15 12.81
C HIS A 270 -17.16 -17.89 12.62
N ARG A 271 -16.72 -16.73 13.13
CA ARG A 271 -17.47 -15.47 12.99
C ARG A 271 -16.70 -14.46 12.14
N ASN A 272 -17.38 -13.69 11.30
CA ASN A 272 -16.73 -12.54 10.66
C ASN A 272 -16.31 -11.54 11.74
N ALA A 273 -15.12 -10.96 11.61
CA ALA A 273 -14.71 -9.89 12.49
C ALA A 273 -15.64 -8.68 12.22
N LYS A 274 -16.28 -8.20 13.28
CA LYS A 274 -17.01 -6.93 13.27
C LYS A 274 -16.24 -5.97 14.16
N ILE A 275 -16.29 -4.69 13.84
CA ILE A 275 -15.89 -3.65 14.78
C ILE A 275 -16.91 -3.75 15.93
N GLU A 276 -16.43 -4.02 17.14
CA GLU A 276 -17.26 -3.92 18.33
C GLU A 276 -17.49 -2.43 18.55
N ASP A 277 -18.74 -1.99 18.53
CA ASP A 277 -19.08 -0.64 18.97
C ASP A 277 -18.73 -0.57 20.46
N ASP A 278 -17.95 0.44 20.86
CA ASP A 278 -17.68 0.69 22.29
C ASP A 278 -19.03 0.95 23.00
N ILE A 279 -19.41 0.06 23.93
CA ILE A 279 -20.55 0.22 24.85
C ILE A 279 -20.02 0.58 26.23
#